data_AF-A0A7Z9WMB6-F1
#
_entry.id   AF-A0A7Z9WMB6-F1
#
_cell.length_a   1.000
_cell.length_b   1.000
_cell.length_c   1.000
_cell.angle_alpha   90.00
_cell.angle_beta   90.00
_cell.angle_gamma   90.00
#
_symmetry.space_group_name_H-M   'P 1'
#
loop_
_entity.id
_entity.type
_entity.pdbx_description
1 polymer ?
#
loop_
_entity_poly.entity_id
_entity_poly.type
_entity_poly.pdbx_seq_one_letter_code
_entity_poly.pdbx_strand_id
1 'polypeptide(L)'
;MGMDIFFKEDIANALAAAEQAAFSVGAYSDDERAVAFLAGWRSALRTLATAFGLSPATLTTDFEPARRIAALPRPRKEGLP
;
A
#
# COMPACT_ATOMS: atom_id res chain seq x y z
N MET A 1 29.15 -16.85 7.48
CA MET A 1 28.51 -15.52 7.36
C MET A 1 27.85 -15.47 6.00
N GLY A 2 26.59 -15.91 5.92
CA GLY A 2 25.81 -15.80 4.68
C GLY A 2 25.37 -14.35 4.52
N MET A 3 25.64 -13.74 3.37
CA MET A 3 24.95 -12.49 3.04
C MET A 3 23.48 -12.84 2.91
N ASP A 4 22.63 -12.20 3.71
CA ASP A 4 21.19 -12.24 3.50
C ASP A 4 20.92 -11.52 2.17
N ILE A 5 20.95 -12.28 1.07
CA ILE A 5 20.63 -11.78 -0.26
C ILE A 5 19.12 -11.58 -0.25
N PHE A 6 18.68 -10.36 0.04
CA PHE A 6 17.29 -9.99 -0.20
C PHE A 6 17.03 -10.12 -1.69
N PHE A 7 16.19 -11.09 -2.08
CA PHE A 7 15.76 -11.20 -3.45
C PHE A 7 14.90 -9.99 -3.78
N LYS A 8 15.14 -9.40 -4.96
CA LYS A 8 14.38 -8.24 -5.46
C LYS A 8 12.86 -8.50 -5.41
N GLU A 9 12.46 -9.75 -5.59
CA GLU A 9 11.07 -10.20 -5.49
C GLU A 9 10.51 -10.09 -4.07
N ASP A 10 11.27 -10.48 -3.04
CA ASP A 10 10.83 -10.36 -1.65
C ASP A 10 10.62 -8.90 -1.25
N ILE A 11 11.51 -8.03 -1.71
CA ILE A 11 11.40 -6.58 -1.49
C ILE A 11 10.16 -6.03 -2.20
N ALA A 12 9.94 -6.43 -3.46
CA ALA A 12 8.75 -6.02 -4.21
C ALA A 12 7.46 -6.49 -3.54
N ASN A 13 7.41 -7.73 -3.07
CA ASN A 13 6.28 -8.31 -2.34
C ASN A 13 6.02 -7.57 -1.02
N ALA A 14 7.06 -7.26 -0.26
CA ALA A 14 6.95 -6.52 1.00
C ALA A 14 6.40 -5.09 0.78
N LEU A 15 6.92 -4.38 -0.23
CA LEU A 15 6.43 -3.04 -0.56
C LEU A 15 4.98 -3.05 -1.06
N ALA A 16 4.60 -4.06 -1.85
CA ALA A 16 3.23 -4.27 -2.30
C ALA A 16 2.27 -4.54 -1.12
N ALA A 17 2.65 -5.41 -0.18
CA ALA A 17 1.86 -5.67 1.02
C ALA A 17 1.70 -4.41 1.88
N ALA A 18 2.75 -3.59 2.00
CA ALA A 18 2.72 -2.33 2.71
C ALA A 18 1.77 -1.31 2.07
N GLU A 19 1.69 -1.24 0.73
CA GLU A 19 0.71 -0.41 0.04
C GLU A 19 -0.73 -0.87 0.32
N GLN A 20 -0.98 -2.18 0.29
CA GLN A 20 -2.30 -2.74 0.58
C GLN A 20 -2.76 -2.43 2.02
N ALA A 21 -1.87 -2.59 2.99
CA ALA A 21 -2.17 -2.27 4.39
C ALA A 21 -2.50 -0.79 4.59
N ALA A 22 -1.79 0.12 3.91
CA ALA A 22 -2.11 1.54 3.99
C ALA A 22 -3.45 1.87 3.31
N PHE A 23 -3.72 1.24 2.16
CA PHE A 23 -4.97 1.48 1.42
C PHE A 23 -6.19 0.95 2.17
N SER A 24 -6.10 -0.20 2.83
CA SER A 24 -7.20 -0.72 3.65
C SER A 24 -7.54 0.21 4.81
N VAL A 25 -6.56 0.90 5.40
CA VAL A 25 -6.80 1.89 6.46
C VAL A 25 -7.36 3.20 5.89
N GLY A 26 -6.83 3.68 4.76
CA GLY A 26 -7.26 4.93 4.14
C GLY A 26 -8.62 4.88 3.45
N ALA A 27 -9.03 3.72 2.91
CA ALA A 27 -10.29 3.55 2.17
C ALA A 27 -11.55 3.76 3.03
N TYR A 28 -11.42 3.67 4.35
CA TYR A 28 -12.53 3.93 5.30
C TYR A 28 -12.65 5.41 5.72
N SER A 29 -11.79 6.29 5.23
CA SER A 29 -11.76 7.70 5.60
C SER A 29 -11.94 8.60 4.38
N ASP A 30 -13.03 9.38 4.33
CA ASP A 30 -13.21 10.48 3.36
C ASP A 30 -12.48 11.76 3.80
N ASP A 31 -11.49 11.64 4.67
CA ASP A 31 -10.71 12.77 5.18
C ASP A 31 -9.63 13.19 4.17
N GLU A 32 -9.55 14.47 3.83
CA GLU A 32 -8.47 15.04 3.01
C GLU A 32 -7.08 14.69 3.58
N ARG A 33 -6.97 14.53 4.89
CA ARG A 33 -5.75 14.08 5.56
C ARG A 33 -5.37 12.66 5.20
N ALA A 34 -6.36 11.76 5.02
CA ALA A 34 -6.11 10.40 4.59
C ALA A 34 -5.60 10.35 3.15
N VAL A 35 -6.14 11.22 2.28
CA VAL A 35 -5.65 11.37 0.89
C VAL A 35 -4.20 11.86 0.87
N ALA A 36 -3.89 12.92 1.63
CA ALA A 36 -2.54 13.46 1.73
C ALA A 36 -1.54 12.45 2.32
N PHE A 37 -1.95 11.70 3.35
CA PHE A 37 -1.16 10.62 3.94
C PHE A 37 -0.84 9.52 2.91
N LEU A 38 -1.85 9.03 2.17
CA LEU A 38 -1.66 8.00 1.14
C LEU A 38 -0.73 8.47 0.02
N ALA A 39 -0.81 9.74 -0.38
CA ALA A 39 0.11 10.32 -1.36
C ALA A 39 1.56 10.30 -0.86
N GLY A 40 1.80 10.72 0.38
CA GLY A 40 3.12 10.67 1.02
C GLY A 40 3.64 9.24 1.18
N TRP A 41 2.77 8.31 1.59
CA TRP A 41 3.09 6.88 1.74
C TRP A 41 3.55 6.27 0.41
N ARG A 42 2.82 6.51 -0.69
CA ARG A 42 3.21 6.04 -2.03
C ARG A 42 4.54 6.61 -2.49
N SER A 43 4.82 7.88 -2.17
CA SER A 43 6.11 8.49 -2.48
C SER A 43 7.25 7.77 -1.73
N ALA A 44 7.07 7.48 -0.44
CA ALA A 44 8.04 6.74 0.36
C ALA A 44 8.30 5.32 -0.19
N LEU A 45 7.26 4.57 -0.57
CA LEU A 45 7.42 3.23 -1.15
C LEU A 45 8.21 3.27 -2.47
N ARG A 46 7.98 4.27 -3.32
CA ARG A 46 8.74 4.44 -4.57
C ARG A 46 10.21 4.77 -4.31
N THR A 47 10.50 5.58 -3.29
CA THR A 47 11.87 5.87 -2.87
C THR A 47 12.56 4.61 -2.38
N LEU A 48 11.89 3.79 -1.55
CA LEU A 48 12.43 2.50 -1.09
C LEU A 48 12.68 1.54 -2.25
N ALA A 49 11.72 1.37 -3.16
CA ALA A 49 11.91 0.55 -4.36
C ALA A 49 13.14 0.97 -5.15
N THR A 50 13.31 2.28 -5.36
CA THR A 50 14.48 2.82 -6.07
C THR A 50 15.79 2.52 -5.33
N ALA A 51 15.81 2.67 -4.00
CA ALA A 51 16.98 2.37 -3.16
C ALA A 51 17.40 0.89 -3.26
N PHE A 52 16.44 -0.01 -3.46
CA PHE A 52 16.69 -1.45 -3.68
C PHE A 52 16.87 -1.84 -5.16
N GLY A 53 16.94 -0.87 -6.07
CA GLY A 53 17.16 -1.12 -7.51
C GLY A 53 15.97 -1.81 -8.20
N LEU A 54 14.75 -1.59 -7.69
CA LEU A 54 13.49 -1.96 -8.32
C LEU A 54 12.98 -0.81 -9.18
N SER A 55 12.29 -1.15 -10.27
CA SER A 55 11.58 -0.14 -11.06
C SER A 55 10.35 0.36 -10.31
N PRO A 56 10.05 1.66 -10.32
CA PRO A 56 8.79 2.19 -9.76
C PRO A 56 7.53 1.56 -10.40
N ALA A 57 7.65 1.06 -11.64
CA ALA A 57 6.57 0.34 -12.32
C ALA A 57 6.31 -1.05 -11.70
N THR A 58 7.27 -1.63 -10.98
CA THR A 58 7.10 -2.93 -10.30
C THR A 58 6.12 -2.84 -9.13
N LEU A 59 5.88 -1.63 -8.60
CA LEU A 59 4.88 -1.38 -7.57
C LEU A 59 3.48 -1.10 -8.13
N THR A 60 3.34 -0.92 -9.46
CA THR A 60 2.02 -0.70 -10.09
C THR A 60 1.35 -2.04 -10.36
N THR A 61 1.17 -2.83 -9.33
CA THR A 61 0.36 -4.03 -9.43
C THR A 61 -1.09 -3.57 -9.41
N ASP A 62 -1.80 -3.86 -10.50
CA ASP A 62 -3.26 -3.81 -10.58
C ASP A 62 -3.85 -4.77 -9.53
N PHE A 63 -3.80 -4.39 -8.27
CA PHE A 63 -4.29 -5.21 -7.17
C PHE A 63 -5.80 -5.11 -7.11
N GLU A 64 -6.43 -5.94 -7.94
CA GLU A 64 -7.84 -6.30 -7.90
C GLU A 64 -8.38 -6.55 -6.47
N PRO A 65 -7.64 -7.17 -5.50
CA PRO A 65 -8.13 -7.33 -4.13
C PRO A 65 -8.37 -6.01 -3.39
N ALA A 66 -7.54 -4.97 -3.59
CA ALA A 66 -7.75 -3.66 -2.97
C ALA A 66 -8.99 -2.97 -3.56
N ARG A 67 -9.24 -3.12 -4.87
CA ARG A 67 -10.50 -2.71 -5.50
C ARG A 67 -11.70 -3.48 -4.94
N ARG A 68 -11.59 -4.79 -4.73
CA ARG A 68 -12.66 -5.60 -4.14
C ARG A 68 -12.97 -5.18 -2.71
N ILE A 69 -11.96 -4.91 -1.89
CA ILE A 69 -12.12 -4.41 -0.50
C ILE A 69 -12.75 -3.02 -0.51
N ALA A 70 -12.31 -2.11 -1.39
CA ALA A 70 -12.92 -0.78 -1.54
C ALA A 70 -14.34 -0.82 -2.11
N ALA A 71 -14.67 -1.84 -2.90
CA ALA A 71 -16.01 -2.08 -3.43
C ALA A 71 -16.94 -2.75 -2.42
N LEU A 72 -16.43 -3.21 -1.27
CA LEU A 72 -17.30 -3.68 -0.19
C LEU A 72 -18.13 -2.50 0.34
N PRO A 73 -19.43 -2.72 0.61
CA PRO A 73 -20.27 -1.69 1.19
C PRO A 73 -19.66 -1.22 2.51
N ARG A 74 -19.48 0.10 2.65
CA ARG A 74 -18.98 0.70 3.88
C ARG A 74 -19.90 0.31 5.03
N PRO A 75 -19.37 -0.11 6.21
CA PRO A 75 -20.21 -0.37 7.36
C PRO A 75 -21.00 0.90 7.65
N ARG A 76 -22.33 0.80 7.63
CA ARG A 76 -23.21 1.91 7.99
C ARG A 76 -22.83 2.29 9.43
N LYS A 77 -22.57 3.57 9.69
CA LYS A 77 -22.43 4.09 11.06
C LYS A 77 -23.78 3.98 11.77
N GLU A 78 -24.22 2.78 12.09
CA GLU A 78 -25.33 2.56 13.01
C GLU A 78 -24.75 2.51 14.42
N GLY A 79 -24.87 3.64 15.12
CA GLY A 79 -24.72 3.74 16.57
C GLY A 79 -23.33 3.41 17.11
N LEU A 80 -22.43 4.39 17.15
CA LEU A 80 -21.53 4.49 18.29
C LEU A 80 -22.19 5.43 19.32
N PRO A 81 -22.19 5.07 20.61
CA PRO A 81 -22.79 5.86 21.69
C PRO A 81 -22.15 7.24 21.84
#